data_AF-A0A846DLX3-F1
#
_entry.id   AF-A0A846DLX3-F1
#
_cell.length_a   1.000
_cell.length_b   1.000
_cell.length_c   1.000
_cell.angle_alpha   90.00
_cell.angle_beta   90.00
_cell.angle_gamma   90.00
#
_symmetry.space_group_name_H-M   'P 1'
#
loop_
_entity.id
_entity.type
_entity.pdbx_description
1 polymer ?
#
loop_
_entity_poly.entity_id
_entity_poly.type
_entity_poly.pdbx_seq_one_letter_code
_entity_poly.pdbx_strand_id
1 'polypeptide(L)'
;MNPTHPATARKLLKSLRAKVFRRYPFTIILQEVEGGELKYCQLKIDPGSKITGLAIVQGSRVIWGAELTHRGSQIRDALTSLRQ
;
A
#
# COMPACT_ATOMS: atom_id res chain seq x y z
N MET A 1 12.65 -0.99 -1.55
CA MET A 1 12.51 -0.19 -2.79
C MET A 1 13.77 -0.44 -3.60
N ASN A 2 13.65 -0.96 -4.81
CA ASN A 2 14.83 -1.31 -5.60
C ASN A 2 15.29 -0.06 -6.36
N PRO A 3 16.40 0.59 -6.00
CA PRO A 3 16.92 1.69 -6.78
C PRO A 3 17.26 1.20 -8.18
N THR A 4 16.97 2.03 -9.18
CA THR A 4 17.36 1.76 -10.57
C THR A 4 18.27 2.87 -11.06
N HIS A 5 19.07 2.57 -12.06
CA HIS A 5 19.95 3.57 -12.67
C HIS A 5 19.12 4.68 -13.34
N PRO A 6 19.45 5.98 -13.18
CA PRO A 6 18.68 7.08 -13.75
C PRO A 6 18.46 6.98 -15.27
N ALA A 7 19.42 6.38 -16.00
CA ALA A 7 19.29 6.15 -17.43
C ALA A 7 18.12 5.19 -17.76
N THR A 8 17.93 4.15 -16.96
CA THR A 8 16.82 3.19 -17.11
C THR A 8 15.48 3.86 -16.81
N ALA A 9 15.40 4.65 -15.74
CA ALA A 9 14.20 5.42 -15.41
C ALA A 9 13.79 6.37 -16.54
N ARG A 10 14.75 7.08 -17.15
CA ARG A 10 14.49 7.95 -18.31
C ARG A 10 14.00 7.18 -19.53
N LYS A 11 14.59 6.02 -19.84
CA LYS A 11 14.13 5.17 -20.95
C LYS A 11 12.68 4.73 -20.75
N LEU A 12 12.33 4.26 -19.56
CA LEU A 12 10.98 3.81 -19.24
C LEU A 12 9.95 4.94 -19.33
N LEU A 13 10.27 6.12 -18.79
CA LEU A 13 9.43 7.31 -18.89
C LEU A 13 9.23 7.75 -20.34
N LYS A 14 10.31 7.79 -21.15
CA LYS A 14 10.24 8.14 -22.58
C LYS A 14 9.39 7.14 -23.38
N SER A 15 9.48 5.86 -23.05
CA SER A 15 8.69 4.80 -23.69
C SER A 15 7.25 4.69 -23.18
N LEU A 16 6.81 5.58 -22.28
CA LEU A 16 5.49 5.53 -21.62
C LEU A 16 5.21 4.26 -20.82
N ARG A 17 6.24 3.49 -20.48
CA ARG A 17 6.15 2.27 -19.66
C ARG A 17 6.21 2.54 -18.15
N ALA A 18 6.41 3.80 -17.77
CA ALA A 18 6.41 4.26 -16.37
C ALA A 18 5.76 5.64 -16.23
N LYS A 19 5.37 5.99 -15.01
CA LYS A 19 4.85 7.32 -14.61
C LYS A 19 5.62 7.83 -13.39
N VAL A 20 5.69 9.14 -13.21
CA VAL A 20 6.23 9.75 -11.98
C VAL A 20 5.23 9.53 -10.85
N PHE A 21 5.65 8.85 -9.79
CA PHE A 21 4.85 8.60 -8.59
C PHE A 21 5.08 9.68 -7.53
N ARG A 22 6.33 10.07 -7.30
CA ARG A 22 6.71 11.10 -6.32
C ARG A 22 7.96 11.85 -6.78
N ARG A 23 8.06 13.15 -6.46
CA ARG A 23 9.24 13.97 -6.81
C ARG A 23 10.39 13.85 -5.83
N TYR A 24 10.12 13.66 -4.54
CA TYR A 24 11.17 13.43 -3.53
C TYR A 24 10.73 12.39 -2.47
N PRO A 25 11.52 11.33 -2.25
CA PRO A 25 12.57 10.88 -3.17
C PRO A 25 11.96 10.59 -4.56
N PHE A 26 12.70 10.91 -5.63
CA PHE A 26 12.19 10.76 -7.00
C PHE A 26 11.87 9.29 -7.26
N THR A 27 10.60 9.00 -7.49
CA THR A 27 10.06 7.64 -7.60
C THR A 27 9.22 7.54 -8.86
N ILE A 28 9.46 6.51 -9.66
CA ILE A 28 8.62 6.14 -10.80
C ILE A 28 7.84 4.87 -10.48
N ILE A 29 6.64 4.74 -11.06
CA ILE A 29 5.83 3.52 -11.02
C ILE A 29 5.77 2.93 -12.44
N LEU A 30 5.98 1.63 -12.56
CA LEU A 30 5.89 0.91 -13.84
C LEU A 30 4.41 0.70 -14.19
N GLN A 31 4.06 0.87 -15.47
CA GLN A 31 2.70 0.66 -15.96
C GLN A 31 2.45 -0.80 -16.37
N GLU A 32 3.47 -1.44 -16.91
CA GLU A 32 3.44 -2.85 -17.31
C GLU A 32 4.72 -3.52 -16.84
N VAL A 33 4.57 -4.74 -16.31
CA VAL A 33 5.70 -5.59 -15.91
C VAL A 33 5.81 -6.69 -16.95
N GLU A 34 6.68 -6.51 -17.93
CA GLU A 34 7.05 -7.61 -18.83
C GLU A 34 8.12 -8.47 -18.16
N GLY A 35 7.88 -9.77 -18.07
CA GLY A 35 8.91 -10.76 -17.74
C GLY A 35 9.37 -10.81 -16.27
N GLY A 36 8.62 -10.24 -15.33
CA GLY A 36 8.89 -10.38 -13.90
C GLY A 36 8.12 -11.57 -13.31
N GLU A 37 8.78 -12.42 -12.52
CA GLU A 37 8.07 -13.34 -11.63
C GLU A 37 7.16 -12.52 -10.70
N LEU A 38 5.84 -12.70 -10.86
CA LEU A 38 4.89 -12.18 -9.90
C LEU A 38 5.12 -12.91 -8.59
N LYS A 39 5.80 -12.24 -7.66
CA LYS A 39 5.97 -12.72 -6.29
C LYS A 39 4.59 -12.77 -5.64
N TYR A 40 4.08 -13.98 -5.43
CA TYR A 40 2.77 -14.18 -4.80
C TYR A 40 2.78 -13.52 -3.41
N CYS A 41 1.87 -12.55 -3.24
CA CYS A 41 1.65 -11.86 -1.98
C CYS A 41 0.26 -12.23 -1.48
N GLN A 42 0.15 -12.49 -0.18
CA GLN A 42 -1.13 -12.73 0.48
C GLN A 42 -1.48 -11.54 1.38
N LEU A 43 -2.71 -11.05 1.25
CA LEU A 43 -3.30 -10.12 2.20
C LEU A 43 -3.87 -10.92 3.38
N LYS A 44 -3.41 -10.60 4.59
CA LYS A 44 -3.97 -11.09 5.85
C LYS A 44 -4.72 -9.95 6.54
N ILE A 45 -5.91 -10.25 7.01
CA ILE A 45 -6.81 -9.31 7.69
C ILE A 45 -7.14 -9.90 9.05
N ASP A 46 -6.84 -9.16 10.11
CA ASP A 46 -7.16 -9.51 11.49
C ASP A 46 -8.19 -8.52 12.03
N PRO A 47 -9.50 -8.87 12.00
CA PRO A 47 -10.55 -7.95 12.40
C PRO A 47 -10.66 -7.83 13.93
N GLY A 48 -10.50 -6.62 14.45
CA GLY A 48 -10.86 -6.26 15.82
C GLY A 48 -12.03 -5.29 15.88
N SER A 49 -12.57 -5.08 17.09
CA SER A 49 -13.73 -4.21 17.32
C SER A 49 -13.45 -2.71 17.18
N LYS A 50 -12.20 -2.30 17.34
CA LYS A 50 -11.74 -0.90 17.22
C LYS A 50 -10.67 -0.71 16.16
N ILE A 51 -9.90 -1.75 15.87
CA ILE A 51 -8.77 -1.70 14.95
C ILE A 51 -8.79 -3.00 14.15
N THR A 52 -8.60 -2.92 12.83
CA THR A 52 -8.29 -4.08 11.99
C THR A 52 -6.81 -4.05 11.62
N GLY A 53 -6.11 -5.14 11.93
CA GLY A 53 -4.74 -5.36 11.45
C GLY A 53 -4.74 -5.78 9.99
N LEU A 54 -3.86 -5.18 9.19
CA LEU A 54 -3.65 -5.52 7.79
C LEU A 54 -2.17 -5.88 7.60
N ALA A 55 -1.89 -7.01 6.95
CA ALA A 55 -0.53 -7.41 6.61
C ALA A 55 -0.46 -7.95 5.19
N ILE A 56 0.56 -7.54 4.44
CA ILE A 56 0.94 -8.18 3.17
C ILE A 56 2.12 -9.09 3.48
N VAL A 57 1.94 -10.39 3.23
CA VAL A 57 2.96 -11.42 3.44
C VAL A 57 3.41 -12.01 2.12
N GLN A 58 4.69 -12.35 2.05
CA GLN A 58 5.30 -13.06 0.94
C GLN A 58 6.02 -14.30 1.51
N GLY A 59 5.40 -15.48 1.36
CA GLY A 59 5.82 -16.67 2.09
C GLY A 59 5.71 -16.47 3.60
N SER A 60 6.81 -16.68 4.34
CA SER A 60 6.90 -16.47 5.79
C SER A 60 7.27 -15.04 6.20
N ARG A 61 7.48 -14.11 5.24
CA ARG A 61 7.93 -12.75 5.52
C ARG A 61 6.79 -11.74 5.41
N VAL A 62 6.65 -10.87 6.43
CA VAL A 62 5.82 -9.67 6.36
C VAL A 62 6.57 -8.58 5.58
N ILE A 63 5.98 -8.04 4.53
CA ILE A 63 6.58 -6.97 3.69
C ILE A 63 5.89 -5.62 3.86
N TRP A 64 4.69 -5.61 4.42
CA TRP A 64 3.95 -4.40 4.76
C TRP A 64 2.96 -4.70 5.87
N GLY A 65 2.72 -3.72 6.73
CA GLY A 65 1.72 -3.77 7.78
C GLY A 65 1.06 -2.40 7.97
N ALA A 66 -0.22 -2.41 8.32
CA ALA A 66 -0.94 -1.22 8.75
C ALA A 66 -2.07 -1.59 9.71
N GLU A 67 -2.55 -0.58 10.40
CA GLU A 67 -3.73 -0.64 11.25
C GLU A 67 -4.81 0.27 10.69
N LEU A 68 -6.02 -0.27 10.57
CA LEU A 68 -7.21 0.50 10.24
C LEU A 68 -7.99 0.77 11.53
N THR A 69 -7.94 2.01 12.02
CA THR A 69 -8.75 2.46 13.16
C THR A 69 -10.20 2.65 12.75
N HIS A 70 -11.11 1.97 13.45
CA HIS A 70 -12.54 2.04 13.20
C HIS A 70 -13.14 3.26 13.89
N ARG A 71 -14.18 3.82 13.27
CA ARG A 71 -14.94 4.95 13.82
C ARG A 71 -16.26 4.53 14.48
N GLY A 72 -16.56 3.23 14.51
CA GLY A 72 -17.85 2.71 14.99
C GLY A 72 -18.18 3.12 16.42
N SER A 73 -17.24 2.97 17.35
CA SER A 73 -17.44 3.40 18.74
C SER A 73 -17.63 4.91 18.86
N GLN A 74 -16.78 5.70 18.17
CA GLN A 74 -16.87 7.16 18.17
C GLN A 74 -18.24 7.65 17.67
N ILE A 75 -18.76 7.02 16.61
CA ILE A 75 -20.08 7.33 16.05
C ILE A 75 -21.18 6.94 17.05
N ARG A 76 -21.10 5.74 17.65
CA ARG A 76 -22.07 5.28 18.65
C ARG A 76 -22.16 6.25 19.82
N ASP A 77 -21.00 6.62 20.38
CA ASP A 77 -20.92 7.46 21.57
C ASP A 77 -21.47 8.87 21.27
N ALA A 78 -21.16 9.44 20.10
CA ALA A 78 -21.69 10.73 19.65
C ALA A 78 -23.22 10.71 19.45
N LEU A 79 -23.78 9.60 18.98
CA LEU A 79 -25.23 9.44 18.85
C LEU A 79 -25.93 9.27 20.20
N THR A 80 -25.30 8.58 21.15
CA THR A 80 -25.84 8.41 22.51
C THR A 80 -25.81 9.72 23.30
N SER A 81 -24.75 10.52 23.17
CA SER A 81 -24.63 11.82 23.87
C SER A 81 -25.68 12.85 23.45
N LEU A 82 -26.28 12.70 22.26
CA LEU A 82 -27.37 13.57 21.78
C LEU A 82 -28.74 13.23 22.38
N ARG A 83 -28.87 12.11 23.11
CA ARG A 83 -30.14 11.62 23.67
C ARG A 83 -30.25 11.79 25.18
N GLN A 84 -29.25 12.37 25.83
CA GLN A 84 -29.22 12.74 27.25
C GLN A 84 -29.41 14.25 27.40
#